data_AF-A0A377HFC4-F1
#
_entry.id   AF-A0A377HFC4-F1
#
_cell.length_a   1.000
_cell.length_b   1.000
_cell.length_c   1.000
_cell.angle_alpha   90.00
_cell.angle_beta   90.00
_cell.angle_gamma   90.00
#
_symmetry.space_group_name_H-M   'P 1'
#
loop_
_entity.id
_entity.type
_entity.pdbx_description
1 polymer ?
#
loop_
_entity_poly.entity_id
_entity_poly.type
_entity_poly.pdbx_seq_one_letter_code
_entity_poly.pdbx_strand_id
1 'polypeptide(L)'
;MPDHRGETVYSTETGESKEITAPGDYPENTTTIAPLTPYDKWDGEKWVTDTEAQHSAAVEAAEAQRQSLIDAAMASISLIQLKLQAGRKLTQAETTRLNAVLDYIDA
;
A
#
# COMPACT_ATOMS: atom_id res chain seq x y z
N MET A 1 13.44 42.19 1.31
CA MET A 1 12.81 40.90 0.98
C MET A 1 12.34 40.26 2.27
N PRO A 2 11.19 39.57 2.26
CA PRO A 2 10.81 38.64 3.31
C PRO A 2 11.92 37.63 3.60
N ASP A 3 11.94 37.09 4.83
CA ASP A 3 12.85 36.03 5.24
C ASP A 3 12.00 34.87 5.78
N HIS A 4 11.86 33.82 4.98
CA HIS A 4 11.02 32.67 5.28
C HIS A 4 11.80 31.50 5.90
N ARG A 5 13.03 31.72 6.36
CA ARG A 5 13.84 30.66 6.97
C ARG A 5 13.14 30.03 8.17
N GLY A 6 13.19 28.70 8.25
CA GLY A 6 12.52 27.90 9.28
C GLY A 6 11.07 27.53 8.95
N GLU A 7 10.50 28.05 7.86
CA GLU A 7 9.20 27.59 7.37
C GLU A 7 9.35 26.26 6.60
N THR A 8 8.31 25.42 6.67
CA THR A 8 8.21 24.20 5.88
C THR A 8 7.40 24.46 4.62
N VAL A 9 7.95 24.06 3.49
CA VAL A 9 7.28 24.07 2.18
C VAL A 9 7.29 22.68 1.57
N TYR A 10 6.46 22.47 0.57
CA TYR A 10 6.32 21.22 -0.15
C TYR A 10 6.68 21.43 -1.61
N SER A 11 7.45 20.51 -2.18
CA SER A 11 7.72 20.51 -3.62
C SER A 11 6.42 20.31 -4.39
N THR A 12 6.08 21.19 -5.33
CA THR A 12 4.90 21.01 -6.20
C THR A 12 5.10 19.88 -7.21
N GLU A 13 6.32 19.38 -7.36
CA GLU A 13 6.64 18.26 -8.27
C GLU A 13 6.50 16.90 -7.58
N THR A 14 6.88 16.80 -6.29
CA THR A 14 6.96 15.51 -5.58
C THR A 14 6.10 15.44 -4.32
N GLY A 15 5.60 16.56 -3.81
CA GLY A 15 4.90 16.64 -2.52
C GLY A 15 5.84 16.53 -1.30
N GLU A 16 7.15 16.41 -1.50
CA GLU A 16 8.11 16.26 -0.40
C GLU A 16 8.26 17.55 0.41
N SER A 17 8.27 17.41 1.73
CA SER A 17 8.48 18.53 2.66
C SER A 17 9.96 18.95 2.70
N LYS A 18 10.20 20.25 2.70
CA LYS A 18 11.52 20.88 2.83
C LYS A 18 11.44 22.10 3.72
N GLU A 19 12.41 22.25 4.62
CA GLU A 19 12.59 23.47 5.40
C GLU A 19 13.36 24.52 4.57
N ILE A 20 12.94 25.77 4.65
CA ILE A 20 13.65 26.90 4.05
C ILE A 20 14.86 27.23 4.91
N THR A 21 16.06 27.07 4.35
CA THR A 21 17.33 27.36 5.02
C THR A 21 18.05 28.59 4.44
N ALA A 22 17.70 29.00 3.23
CA ALA A 22 18.26 30.18 2.56
C ALA A 22 17.41 31.43 2.85
N PRO A 23 18.03 32.60 3.06
CA PRO A 23 17.28 33.85 3.22
C PRO A 23 16.67 34.30 1.89
N GLY A 24 15.47 34.88 1.95
CA GLY A 24 14.76 35.41 0.79
C GLY A 24 13.33 34.89 0.67
N ASP A 25 12.79 35.02 -0.55
CA ASP A 25 11.46 34.53 -0.92
C ASP A 25 11.41 33.00 -0.99
N TYR A 26 10.19 32.46 -1.16
CA TYR A 26 9.97 31.03 -1.30
C TYR A 26 10.75 30.43 -2.48
N PRO A 27 11.36 29.24 -2.32
CA PRO A 27 11.99 28.53 -3.42
C PRO A 27 11.02 28.27 -4.56
N GLU A 28 11.51 28.28 -5.80
CA GLU A 28 10.71 27.90 -6.97
C GLU A 28 10.16 26.48 -6.83
N ASN A 29 9.00 26.23 -7.45
CA ASN A 29 8.29 24.94 -7.41
C ASN A 29 7.97 24.46 -6.00
N THR A 30 7.67 25.40 -5.08
CA THR A 30 7.23 25.06 -3.73
C THR A 30 5.90 25.71 -3.35
N THR A 31 5.18 25.05 -2.45
CA THR A 31 3.91 25.52 -1.89
C THR A 31 3.92 25.35 -0.37
N THR A 32 3.23 26.21 0.37
CA THR A 32 3.03 26.05 1.82
C THR A 32 1.86 25.13 2.15
N ILE A 33 1.12 24.67 1.14
CA ILE A 33 0.01 23.74 1.29
C ILE A 33 0.56 22.31 1.28
N ALA A 34 0.28 21.54 2.31
CA ALA A 34 0.67 20.13 2.37
C ALA A 34 -0.22 19.26 1.46
N PRO A 35 0.32 18.28 0.73
CA PRO A 35 -0.51 17.20 0.18
C PRO A 35 -1.16 16.42 1.33
N LEU A 36 -2.40 15.99 1.12
CA LEU A 36 -3.17 15.17 2.05
C LEU A 36 -2.94 13.67 1.84
N THR A 37 -2.64 13.27 0.60
CA THR A 37 -2.39 11.88 0.24
C THR A 37 -1.09 11.72 -0.55
N PRO A 38 -0.48 10.52 -0.54
CA PRO A 38 0.68 10.21 -1.39
C PRO A 38 0.38 10.27 -2.90
N TYR A 39 -0.89 10.36 -3.29
CA TYR A 39 -1.34 10.38 -4.68
C TYR A 39 -1.72 11.79 -5.14
N ASP A 40 -1.54 12.80 -4.29
CA ASP A 40 -1.88 14.17 -4.65
C ASP A 40 -0.89 14.74 -5.68
N LYS A 41 -1.45 15.36 -6.72
CA LYS A 41 -0.71 16.06 -7.77
C LYS A 41 -1.05 17.55 -7.73
N TRP A 42 -0.04 18.39 -7.91
CA TRP A 42 -0.23 19.84 -7.98
C TRP A 42 -0.84 20.22 -9.32
N ASP A 43 -1.97 20.91 -9.32
CA ASP A 43 -2.66 21.36 -10.55
C ASP A 43 -2.25 22.77 -11.00
N GLY A 44 -1.36 23.43 -10.25
CA GLY A 44 -0.96 24.82 -10.43
C GLY A 44 -1.46 25.75 -9.32
N GLU A 45 -2.50 25.35 -8.59
CA GLU A 45 -3.12 26.14 -7.51
C GLU A 45 -3.30 25.33 -6.22
N LYS A 46 -3.58 24.03 -6.33
CA LYS A 46 -3.87 23.14 -5.21
C LYS A 46 -3.46 21.70 -5.50
N TRP A 47 -3.46 20.92 -4.43
CA TRP A 47 -3.35 19.48 -4.49
C TRP A 47 -4.66 18.85 -4.95
N VAL A 48 -4.59 18.00 -5.97
CA VAL A 48 -5.70 17.18 -6.45
C VAL A 48 -5.27 15.72 -6.37
N THR A 49 -6.02 14.92 -5.61
CA THR A 49 -5.75 13.49 -5.47
C THR A 49 -5.94 12.77 -6.80
N ASP A 50 -4.90 12.05 -7.23
CA ASP A 50 -4.98 11.13 -8.35
C ASP A 50 -5.72 9.86 -7.92
N THR A 51 -7.05 9.87 -8.11
CA THR A 51 -7.91 8.74 -7.75
C THR A 51 -7.61 7.49 -8.56
N GLU A 52 -7.07 7.62 -9.78
CA GLU A 52 -6.70 6.48 -10.62
C GLU A 52 -5.47 5.79 -10.05
N ALA A 53 -4.42 6.56 -9.72
CA ALA A 53 -3.23 6.03 -9.06
C ALA A 53 -3.56 5.41 -7.69
N GLN A 54 -4.42 6.07 -6.90
CA GLN A 54 -4.88 5.53 -5.63
C GLN A 54 -5.64 4.21 -5.80
N HIS A 55 -6.56 4.14 -6.77
CA HIS A 55 -7.32 2.93 -7.04
C HIS A 55 -6.41 1.80 -7.57
N SER A 56 -5.48 2.09 -8.49
CA SER A 56 -4.53 1.10 -9.00
C SER A 56 -3.70 0.51 -7.88
N ALA A 57 -3.15 1.33 -6.98
CA ALA A 57 -2.38 0.86 -5.83
C ALA A 57 -3.23 -0.01 -4.88
N ALA A 58 -4.51 0.34 -4.67
CA ALA A 58 -5.42 -0.46 -3.87
C ALA A 58 -5.72 -1.83 -4.52
N VAL A 59 -5.91 -1.86 -5.84
CA VAL A 59 -6.10 -3.10 -6.61
C VAL A 59 -4.85 -3.98 -6.54
N GLU A 60 -3.67 -3.44 -6.80
CA GLU A 60 -2.41 -4.17 -6.72
C GLU A 60 -2.17 -4.76 -5.32
N ALA A 61 -2.47 -4.00 -4.27
CA ALA A 61 -2.37 -4.49 -2.89
C ALA A 61 -3.36 -5.63 -2.62
N ALA A 62 -4.59 -5.51 -3.11
CA ALA A 62 -5.60 -6.56 -2.98
C ALA A 62 -5.22 -7.83 -3.75
N GLU A 63 -4.66 -7.69 -4.95
CA GLU A 63 -4.16 -8.81 -5.76
C GLU A 63 -2.97 -9.51 -5.10
N ALA A 64 -2.01 -8.74 -4.57
CA ALA A 64 -0.88 -9.28 -3.82
C ALA A 64 -1.36 -10.06 -2.57
N GLN A 65 -2.34 -9.53 -1.85
CA GLN A 65 -2.96 -10.23 -0.72
C GLN A 65 -3.69 -11.51 -1.18
N ARG A 66 -4.44 -11.46 -2.28
CA ARG A 66 -5.11 -12.63 -2.86
C ARG A 66 -4.10 -13.72 -3.17
N GLN A 67 -2.98 -13.37 -3.82
CA GLN A 67 -1.92 -14.31 -4.17
C GLN A 67 -1.28 -14.93 -2.91
N SER A 68 -0.98 -14.11 -1.90
CA SER A 68 -0.42 -14.61 -0.63
C SER A 68 -1.36 -15.61 0.06
N LEU A 69 -2.67 -15.38 0.01
CA LEU A 69 -3.66 -16.31 0.56
C LEU A 69 -3.71 -17.62 -0.24
N ILE A 70 -3.61 -17.57 -1.57
CA ILE A 70 -3.52 -18.76 -2.43
C ILE A 70 -2.25 -19.56 -2.09
N ASP A 71 -1.11 -18.91 -1.94
CA ASP A 71 0.16 -19.58 -1.60
C ASP A 71 0.08 -20.26 -0.21
N ALA A 72 -0.49 -19.57 0.77
CA ALA A 72 -0.71 -20.13 2.11
C ALA A 72 -1.67 -21.32 2.10
N ALA A 73 -2.72 -21.25 1.27
CA ALA A 73 -3.66 -22.34 1.02
C ALA A 73 -2.96 -23.56 0.40
N MET A 74 -2.18 -23.38 -0.66
CA MET A 74 -1.42 -24.46 -1.30
C MET A 74 -0.40 -25.12 -0.36
N ALA A 75 0.27 -24.31 0.46
CA ALA A 75 1.19 -24.82 1.48
C ALA A 75 0.46 -25.68 2.52
N SER A 76 -0.74 -25.26 2.93
CA SER A 76 -1.59 -26.01 3.86
C SER A 76 -2.06 -27.35 3.28
N ILE A 77 -2.48 -27.36 2.01
CA ILE A 77 -2.85 -28.59 1.29
C ILE A 77 -1.66 -29.55 1.21
N SER A 78 -0.47 -29.05 0.83
CA SER A 78 0.76 -29.85 0.74
C SER A 78 1.10 -30.53 2.07
N LEU A 79 0.96 -29.81 3.19
CA LEU A 79 1.19 -30.36 4.52
C LEU A 79 0.18 -31.47 4.87
N ILE A 80 -1.09 -31.30 4.50
CA ILE A 80 -2.14 -32.29 4.75
C ILE A 80 -1.89 -33.55 3.90
N GLN A 81 -1.55 -33.39 2.62
CA GLN A 81 -1.19 -34.51 1.76
C GLN A 81 -0.03 -35.32 2.33
N LEU A 82 1.01 -34.65 2.83
CA LEU A 82 2.14 -35.30 3.49
C LEU A 82 1.70 -36.11 4.73
N LYS A 83 0.79 -35.56 5.55
CA LYS A 83 0.26 -36.26 6.74
C LYS A 83 -0.53 -37.51 6.36
N LEU A 84 -1.37 -37.41 5.33
CA LEU A 84 -2.16 -38.54 4.82
C LEU A 84 -1.26 -39.63 4.22
N GLN A 85 -0.24 -39.26 3.45
CA GLN A 85 0.78 -40.19 2.93
C GLN A 85 1.54 -40.92 4.05
N ALA A 86 1.77 -40.24 5.18
CA ALA A 86 2.34 -40.83 6.38
C ALA A 86 1.33 -41.67 7.21
N GLY A 87 0.11 -41.89 6.70
CA GLY A 87 -0.95 -42.67 7.38
C GLY A 87 -1.57 -41.98 8.59
N ARG A 88 -1.35 -40.67 8.77
CA ARG A 88 -1.93 -39.91 9.88
C ARG A 88 -3.36 -39.48 9.58
N LYS A 89 -4.20 -39.48 10.61
CA LYS A 89 -5.55 -38.90 10.53
C LYS A 89 -5.48 -37.39 10.71
N LEU A 90 -6.33 -36.66 9.98
CA LEU A 90 -6.49 -35.22 10.16
C LEU A 90 -7.14 -34.92 11.50
N THR A 91 -6.66 -33.87 12.16
CA THR A 91 -7.32 -33.26 13.31
C THR A 91 -8.50 -32.40 12.84
N GLN A 92 -9.45 -32.14 13.73
CA GLN A 92 -10.58 -31.26 13.42
C GLN A 92 -10.14 -29.87 12.93
N ALA A 93 -9.09 -29.30 13.53
CA ALA A 93 -8.54 -28.01 13.12
C ALA A 93 -7.99 -28.05 11.68
N GLU A 94 -7.38 -29.16 11.26
CA GLU A 94 -6.86 -29.32 9.90
C GLU A 94 -7.98 -29.53 8.89
N THR A 95 -9.02 -30.30 9.25
CA THR A 95 -10.21 -30.44 8.41
C THR A 95 -10.91 -29.09 8.21
N THR A 96 -11.08 -28.30 9.29
CA THR A 96 -11.65 -26.95 9.18
C THR A 96 -10.81 -26.05 8.28
N ARG A 97 -9.48 -26.06 8.44
CA ARG A 97 -8.58 -25.28 7.58
C ARG A 97 -8.62 -25.73 6.13
N LEU A 98 -8.67 -27.04 5.88
CA LEU A 98 -8.77 -27.58 4.53
C LEU A 98 -10.05 -27.12 3.83
N ASN A 99 -11.19 -27.22 4.49
CA ASN A 99 -12.47 -26.80 3.92
C ASN A 99 -12.47 -25.29 3.64
N ALA A 100 -12.01 -24.47 4.59
CA ALA A 100 -11.91 -23.03 4.39
C ALA A 100 -10.99 -22.65 3.20
N VAL A 101 -9.91 -23.41 2.99
CA VAL A 101 -9.02 -23.22 1.84
C VAL A 101 -9.72 -23.60 0.54
N LEU A 102 -10.45 -24.72 0.49
CA LEU A 102 -11.18 -25.15 -0.70
C LEU A 102 -12.28 -24.15 -1.06
N ASP A 103 -13.06 -23.69 -0.07
CA ASP A 103 -14.11 -22.68 -0.27
C ASP A 103 -13.54 -21.36 -0.82
N TYR A 104 -12.33 -20.97 -0.39
CA TYR A 104 -11.67 -19.76 -0.88
C TYR A 104 -11.13 -19.90 -2.31
N ILE A 105 -10.73 -21.12 -2.72
CA ILE A 105 -10.25 -21.38 -4.09
C ILE A 105 -11.43 -21.47 -5.08
N ASP A 106 -12.57 -22.02 -4.65
CA ASP A 106 -13.75 -22.22 -5.49
C ASP A 106 -14.61 -20.94 -5.69
N ALA A 107 -14.35 -19.87 -4.93
CA ALA A 107 -15.08 -18.59 -4.95
C ALA A 107 -14.56 -17.57 -5.99
#